data_AF-A0A2U3K6C6-F1
#
_entry.id   AF-A0A2U3K6C6-F1
#
_cell.length_a   1.000
_cell.length_b   1.000
_cell.length_c   1.000
_cell.angle_alpha   90.00
_cell.angle_beta   90.00
_cell.angle_gamma   90.00
#
_symmetry.space_group_name_H-M   'P 1'
#
loop_
_entity.id
_entity.type
_entity.pdbx_description
1 polymer ?
#
loop_
_entity_poly.entity_id
_entity_poly.type
_entity_poly.pdbx_seq_one_letter_code
_entity_poly.pdbx_strand_id
1 'polypeptide(L)'
;MGTVVSVFLLLAVTSAFLGLGGMWFSTLLESRTRGVGMMGALVLYGITLGMFGMSESGLPGLAAISPVTHMIQLLGDQNAKLRAPVLFGHEISWLLMGVLLCGSFSAWLTLMLVRNLKRDYPEIRPLSRWQAVGCAAFLNFLIYALMRPGDSFGGGGRVGWFPDSATVALFVVAMNGLILFLMGMATLTPQERLKVWRRKRATGESALFADDGLPWPWLGISAVVAYGLMVWGLLAWKHTLPLEMGTLQGAAIRLLLVLVFVTRDVLFLQWCMLTRLRQPIVKGVLFLGLYYTAAGVLTGLAAVSSEAAARWMMALLTPVMVFDTEVKGLAFPAATYAGLVLQMGVIGAMLVAIGSRLQRPMQAGAAA
;
A
#
# COMPACT_ATOMS: atom_id res chain seq x y z
N MET A 1 -21.46 22.58 26.71
CA MET A 1 -20.97 21.34 27.33
C MET A 1 -20.58 20.30 26.27
N GLY A 2 -21.49 19.84 25.40
CA GLY A 2 -21.19 18.81 24.39
C GLY A 2 -20.05 19.15 23.41
N THR A 3 -20.01 20.38 22.88
CA THR A 3 -18.94 20.84 21.96
C THR A 3 -17.57 20.86 22.61
N VAL A 4 -17.48 21.31 23.87
CA VAL A 4 -16.24 21.36 24.65
C VAL A 4 -15.68 19.96 24.89
N VAL A 5 -16.54 19.02 25.30
CA VAL A 5 -16.14 17.61 25.49
C VAL A 5 -15.65 16.98 24.18
N SER A 6 -16.33 17.24 23.07
CA SER A 6 -15.92 16.76 21.75
C SER A 6 -14.54 17.29 21.32
N VAL A 7 -14.23 18.55 21.60
CA VAL A 7 -12.91 19.15 21.32
C VAL A 7 -11.82 18.47 22.16
N PHE A 8 -12.04 18.31 23.47
CA PHE A 8 -11.06 17.64 24.34
C PHE A 8 -10.83 16.19 23.94
N LEU A 9 -11.89 15.47 23.59
CA LEU A 9 -11.80 14.08 23.14
C LEU A 9 -11.02 13.98 21.82
N LEU A 10 -11.28 14.86 20.86
CA LEU A 10 -10.55 14.92 19.60
C LEU A 10 -9.06 15.21 19.83
N LEU A 11 -8.73 16.21 20.64
CA LEU A 11 -7.35 16.57 20.95
C LEU A 11 -6.63 15.41 21.66
N ALA A 12 -7.31 14.74 22.60
CA ALA A 12 -6.75 13.58 23.28
C ALA A 12 -6.45 12.43 22.29
N VAL A 13 -7.40 12.09 21.43
CA VAL A 13 -7.26 11.01 20.44
C VAL A 13 -6.19 11.33 19.39
N THR A 14 -6.18 12.54 18.85
CA THR A 14 -5.18 12.96 17.84
C THR A 14 -3.78 13.06 18.46
N SER A 15 -3.66 13.62 19.68
CA SER A 15 -2.38 13.67 20.40
C SER A 15 -1.83 12.27 20.71
N ALA A 16 -2.67 11.32 21.14
CA ALA A 16 -2.28 9.94 21.36
C ALA A 16 -1.81 9.26 20.07
N PHE A 17 -2.53 9.45 18.96
CA PHE A 17 -2.14 8.90 17.65
C PHE A 17 -0.78 9.46 17.18
N LEU A 18 -0.59 10.78 17.27
CA LEU A 18 0.67 11.43 16.89
C LEU A 18 1.83 11.01 17.81
N GLY A 19 1.56 10.90 19.11
CA GLY A 19 2.54 10.44 20.11
C GLY A 19 3.00 9.01 19.85
N LEU A 20 2.07 8.09 19.60
CA LEU A 20 2.38 6.70 19.23
C LEU A 20 3.16 6.64 17.92
N GLY A 21 2.78 7.42 16.92
CA GLY A 21 3.50 7.51 15.66
C GLY A 21 4.93 8.01 15.82
N GLY A 22 5.13 9.07 16.61
CA GLY A 22 6.46 9.60 16.93
C GLY A 22 7.33 8.59 17.68
N MET A 23 6.76 7.88 18.66
CA MET A 23 7.45 6.79 19.35
C MET A 23 7.84 5.68 18.37
N TRP A 24 6.94 5.29 17.47
CA TRP A 24 7.20 4.25 16.49
C TRP A 24 8.34 4.64 15.54
N PHE A 25 8.29 5.85 14.97
CA PHE A 25 9.39 6.37 14.13
C PHE A 25 10.72 6.43 14.89
N SER A 26 10.71 6.79 16.18
CA SER A 26 11.92 6.79 17.00
C SER A 26 12.52 5.40 17.18
N THR A 27 11.72 4.33 17.14
CA THR A 27 12.25 2.96 17.19
C THR A 27 12.87 2.51 15.87
N LEU A 28 12.44 3.10 14.74
CA LEU A 28 12.91 2.75 13.40
C LEU A 28 14.24 3.39 12.99
N LEU A 29 14.90 4.13 13.88
CA LEU A 29 16.17 4.80 13.59
C LEU A 29 17.22 4.46 14.65
N GLU A 30 18.47 4.31 14.17
CA GLU A 30 19.61 3.88 14.97
C GLU A 30 19.92 4.87 16.11
N SER A 31 19.80 6.16 15.82
CA SER A 31 19.83 7.22 16.82
C SER A 31 18.47 7.31 17.52
N ARG A 32 18.30 6.56 18.62
CA ARG A 32 17.14 6.67 19.54
C ARG A 32 17.15 8.01 20.29
N THR A 33 17.19 9.10 19.56
CA THR A 33 17.20 10.46 20.10
C THR A 33 15.78 11.00 20.11
N ARG A 34 15.45 11.78 21.15
CA ARG A 34 14.14 12.43 21.27
C ARG A 34 13.78 13.29 20.06
N GLY A 35 14.79 13.90 19.41
CA GLY A 35 14.62 14.72 18.21
C GLY A 35 14.09 13.94 17.01
N VAL A 36 14.48 12.67 16.85
CA VAL A 36 13.99 11.83 15.77
C VAL A 36 12.51 11.47 15.96
N GLY A 37 12.10 11.15 17.20
CA GLY A 37 10.69 10.92 17.51
C GLY A 37 9.83 12.15 17.27
N MET A 38 10.35 13.33 17.59
CA MET A 38 9.69 14.61 17.31
C MET A 38 9.57 14.89 15.81
N MET A 39 10.61 14.63 15.01
CA MET A 39 10.53 14.73 13.55
C MET A 39 9.49 13.77 12.97
N GLY A 40 9.45 12.52 13.45
CA GLY A 40 8.44 11.54 13.05
C GLY A 40 7.01 11.99 13.38
N ALA A 41 6.80 12.55 14.58
CA ALA A 41 5.51 13.12 14.97
C ALA A 41 5.11 14.32 14.11
N LEU A 42 6.06 15.21 13.75
CA LEU A 42 5.81 16.35 12.87
C LEU A 42 5.47 15.91 11.44
N VAL A 43 6.16 14.90 10.91
CA VAL A 43 5.82 14.31 9.61
C VAL A 43 4.43 13.71 9.63
N LEU A 44 4.10 12.93 10.67
CA LEU A 44 2.77 12.36 10.82
C LEU A 44 1.70 13.44 10.97
N TYR A 45 1.98 14.52 11.71
CA TYR A 45 1.10 15.67 11.81
C TYR A 45 0.86 16.32 10.44
N GLY A 46 1.91 16.56 9.65
CA GLY A 46 1.79 17.05 8.28
C GLY A 46 0.91 16.15 7.40
N ILE A 47 1.05 14.83 7.52
CA ILE A 47 0.18 13.86 6.83
C ILE A 47 -1.27 14.00 7.30
N THR A 48 -1.53 14.10 8.61
CA THR A 48 -2.89 14.28 9.14
C THR A 48 -3.53 15.57 8.64
N LEU A 49 -2.77 16.66 8.56
CA LEU A 49 -3.25 17.91 7.98
C LEU A 49 -3.58 17.75 6.49
N GLY A 50 -2.70 17.10 5.73
CA GLY A 50 -2.91 16.83 4.30
C GLY A 50 -4.15 15.99 4.01
N MET A 51 -4.56 15.11 4.93
CA MET A 51 -5.79 14.32 4.81
C MET A 51 -7.05 15.19 4.75
N PHE A 52 -7.01 16.46 5.16
CA PHE A 52 -8.11 17.41 4.96
C PHE A 52 -8.54 17.48 3.48
N GLY A 53 -7.59 17.38 2.54
CA GLY A 53 -7.88 17.38 1.10
C GLY A 53 -8.75 16.20 0.63
N MET A 54 -8.88 15.14 1.45
CA MET A 54 -9.77 14.02 1.15
C MET A 54 -11.25 14.34 1.40
N SER A 55 -11.57 15.48 2.01
CA SER A 55 -12.97 15.86 2.32
C SER A 55 -13.84 16.03 1.07
N GLU A 56 -13.22 16.31 -0.08
CA GLU A 56 -13.88 16.42 -1.38
C GLU A 56 -13.65 15.18 -2.28
N SER A 57 -12.92 14.18 -1.80
CA SER A 57 -12.58 12.99 -2.59
C SER A 57 -13.68 11.92 -2.56
N GLY A 58 -13.43 10.77 -3.19
CA GLY A 58 -14.27 9.57 -3.09
C GLY A 58 -14.16 8.83 -1.75
N LEU A 59 -13.26 9.26 -0.86
CA LEU A 59 -13.02 8.73 0.48
C LEU A 59 -13.14 9.85 1.54
N PRO A 60 -14.29 10.54 1.66
CA PRO A 60 -14.44 11.68 2.57
C PRO A 60 -14.20 11.30 4.04
N GLY A 61 -14.42 10.05 4.41
CA GLY A 61 -14.14 9.54 5.76
C GLY A 61 -12.68 9.67 6.18
N LEU A 62 -11.71 9.57 5.26
CA LEU A 62 -10.28 9.70 5.58
C LEU A 62 -9.92 11.10 6.08
N ALA A 63 -10.69 12.12 5.68
CA ALA A 63 -10.47 13.48 6.16
C ALA A 63 -10.74 13.63 7.65
N ALA A 64 -11.46 12.70 8.29
CA ALA A 64 -11.69 12.72 9.74
C ALA A 64 -10.43 12.46 10.58
N ILE A 65 -9.32 12.03 9.97
CA ILE A 65 -8.00 11.94 10.62
C ILE A 65 -7.42 13.34 10.87
N SER A 66 -7.74 14.30 10.01
CA SER A 66 -7.27 15.68 10.17
C SER A 66 -7.99 16.35 11.34
N PRO A 67 -7.30 17.03 12.27
CA PRO A 67 -7.98 17.83 13.28
C PRO A 67 -8.73 19.04 12.67
N VAL A 68 -8.34 19.49 11.48
CA VAL A 68 -8.88 20.68 10.81
C VAL A 68 -10.34 20.48 10.38
N THR A 69 -10.68 19.29 9.86
CA THR A 69 -12.07 18.95 9.46
C THR A 69 -13.04 19.08 10.62
N HIS A 70 -12.65 18.60 11.81
CA HIS A 70 -13.49 18.71 13.00
C HIS A 70 -13.60 20.16 13.50
N MET A 71 -12.52 20.93 13.45
CA MET A 71 -12.56 22.35 13.84
C MET A 71 -13.51 23.13 12.94
N ILE A 72 -13.44 22.94 11.62
CA ILE A 72 -14.34 23.59 10.65
C ILE A 72 -15.79 23.20 10.90
N GLN A 73 -16.06 21.92 11.16
CA GLN A 73 -17.40 21.46 11.51
C GLN A 73 -17.93 22.10 12.81
N LEU A 74 -17.09 22.20 13.84
CA LEU A 74 -17.44 22.78 15.14
C LEU A 74 -17.64 24.29 15.08
N LEU A 75 -16.90 24.98 14.21
CA LEU A 75 -17.04 26.41 13.93
C LEU A 75 -18.32 26.74 13.14
N GLY A 76 -18.98 25.72 12.58
CA GLY A 76 -20.24 25.90 11.84
C GLY A 76 -20.09 26.68 10.55
N ASP A 77 -18.89 26.69 9.95
CA ASP A 77 -18.65 27.42 8.71
C ASP A 77 -19.43 26.78 7.55
N GLN A 78 -20.56 27.40 7.21
CA GLN A 78 -21.46 26.94 6.14
C GLN A 78 -20.85 27.05 4.75
N ASN A 79 -19.74 27.79 4.60
CA ASN A 79 -19.04 27.91 3.32
C ASN A 79 -18.13 26.71 3.02
N ALA A 80 -17.78 25.91 4.02
CA ALA A 80 -16.99 24.71 3.85
C ALA A 80 -17.87 23.57 3.30
N LYS A 81 -17.73 23.28 2.00
CA LYS A 81 -18.42 22.19 1.31
C LYS A 81 -17.83 20.82 1.66
N LEU A 82 -17.89 20.44 2.93
CA LEU A 82 -17.42 19.14 3.42
C LEU A 82 -18.44 18.05 3.07
N ARG A 83 -18.03 17.01 2.33
CA ARG A 83 -18.87 15.81 2.16
C ARG A 83 -18.93 15.05 3.48
N ALA A 84 -20.14 14.68 3.92
CA ALA A 84 -20.31 13.88 5.12
C ALA A 84 -19.49 12.57 5.04
N PRO A 85 -18.81 12.16 6.13
CA PRO A 85 -18.02 10.95 6.14
C PRO A 85 -18.96 9.75 6.16
N VAL A 86 -18.58 8.71 5.43
CA VAL A 86 -19.43 7.54 5.18
C VAL A 86 -18.76 6.29 5.73
N LEU A 87 -19.56 5.39 6.28
CA LEU A 87 -19.17 4.02 6.62
C LEU A 87 -20.21 3.07 6.00
N PHE A 88 -19.78 2.20 5.08
CA PHE A 88 -20.65 1.27 4.36
C PHE A 88 -21.87 1.96 3.72
N GLY A 89 -21.66 3.11 3.08
CA GLY A 89 -22.74 3.89 2.46
C GLY A 89 -23.60 4.72 3.43
N HIS A 90 -23.43 4.57 4.75
CA HIS A 90 -24.19 5.32 5.75
C HIS A 90 -23.39 6.53 6.25
N GLU A 91 -24.04 7.69 6.34
CA GLU A 91 -23.42 8.90 6.86
C GLU A 91 -23.21 8.80 8.38
N ILE A 92 -22.01 9.17 8.82
CA ILE A 92 -21.61 9.11 10.23
C ILE A 92 -21.15 10.50 10.68
N SER A 93 -21.21 10.76 11.99
CA SER A 93 -20.60 11.97 12.55
C SER A 93 -19.07 11.99 12.36
N TRP A 94 -18.51 13.15 12.02
CA TRP A 94 -17.06 13.31 11.91
C TRP A 94 -16.32 12.89 13.18
N LEU A 95 -16.83 13.25 14.35
CA LEU A 95 -16.25 12.86 15.65
C LEU A 95 -16.09 11.34 15.77
N LEU A 96 -17.18 10.58 15.52
CA LEU A 96 -17.13 9.12 15.59
C LEU A 96 -16.14 8.55 14.57
N MET A 97 -16.12 9.07 13.35
CA MET A 97 -15.18 8.65 12.32
C MET A 97 -13.72 8.91 12.74
N GLY A 98 -13.42 10.09 13.30
CA GLY A 98 -12.10 10.43 13.79
C GLY A 98 -11.63 9.51 14.92
N VAL A 99 -12.52 9.19 15.86
CA VAL A 99 -12.22 8.23 16.95
C VAL A 99 -11.95 6.84 16.40
N LEU A 100 -12.77 6.35 15.46
CA LEU A 100 -12.60 5.04 14.85
C LEU A 100 -11.29 4.94 14.07
N LEU A 101 -10.96 5.94 13.25
CA LEU A 101 -9.74 5.95 12.45
C LEU A 101 -8.49 6.10 13.31
N CYS A 102 -8.41 7.16 14.12
CA CYS A 102 -7.26 7.38 14.99
C CYS A 102 -7.10 6.23 15.99
N GLY A 103 -8.19 5.69 16.54
CA GLY A 103 -8.16 4.54 17.45
C GLY A 103 -7.66 3.26 16.78
N SER A 104 -8.19 2.91 15.60
CA SER A 104 -7.79 1.71 14.87
C SER A 104 -6.33 1.78 14.37
N PHE A 105 -5.89 2.92 13.83
CA PHE A 105 -4.49 3.12 13.46
C PHE A 105 -3.56 3.14 14.69
N SER A 106 -3.99 3.73 15.81
CA SER A 106 -3.24 3.70 17.08
C SER A 106 -3.06 2.27 17.61
N ALA A 107 -4.08 1.41 17.45
CA ALA A 107 -3.97 -0.01 17.82
C ALA A 107 -2.89 -0.72 16.98
N TRP A 108 -2.85 -0.47 15.66
CA TRP A 108 -1.80 -1.01 14.79
C TRP A 108 -0.40 -0.49 15.16
N LEU A 109 -0.25 0.82 15.41
CA LEU A 109 1.01 1.41 15.85
C LEU A 109 1.47 0.82 17.18
N THR A 110 0.56 0.61 18.13
CA THR A 110 0.85 -0.01 19.42
C THR A 110 1.33 -1.46 19.23
N LEU A 111 0.70 -2.24 18.36
CA LEU A 111 1.16 -3.60 18.03
C LEU A 111 2.57 -3.60 17.43
N MET A 112 2.87 -2.66 16.53
CA MET A 112 4.22 -2.51 15.94
C MET A 112 5.25 -2.11 17.00
N LEU A 113 4.89 -1.21 17.92
CA LEU A 113 5.74 -0.73 19.01
C LEU A 113 6.07 -1.85 20.00
N VAL A 114 5.04 -2.50 20.57
CA VAL A 114 5.20 -3.56 21.59
C VAL A 114 6.08 -4.69 21.05
N ARG A 115 5.96 -5.01 19.76
CA ARG A 115 6.77 -6.04 19.11
C ARG A 115 8.25 -5.68 18.99
N ASN A 116 8.57 -4.41 18.78
CA ASN A 116 9.92 -3.95 18.46
C ASN A 116 10.63 -3.23 19.61
N LEU A 117 9.94 -2.94 20.72
CA LEU A 117 10.47 -2.15 21.85
C LEU A 117 11.76 -2.73 22.45
N LYS A 118 11.91 -4.06 22.47
CA LYS A 118 13.07 -4.77 23.03
C LYS A 118 14.04 -5.31 21.98
N ARG A 119 13.85 -4.98 20.69
CA ARG A 119 14.71 -5.49 19.61
C ARG A 119 15.84 -4.53 19.27
N ASP A 120 16.96 -5.10 18.88
CA ASP A 120 18.07 -4.33 18.33
C ASP A 120 17.73 -3.82 16.94
N TYR A 121 18.24 -2.64 16.59
CA TYR A 121 17.99 -1.95 15.33
C TYR A 121 18.06 -2.85 14.06
N PRO A 122 19.09 -3.71 13.87
CA PRO A 122 19.16 -4.57 12.69
C PRO A 122 18.09 -5.66 12.64
N GLU A 123 17.43 -5.96 13.76
CA GLU A 123 16.40 -7.00 13.88
C GLU A 123 14.97 -6.44 13.87
N ILE A 124 14.83 -5.11 13.86
CA ILE A 124 13.52 -4.46 13.86
C ILE A 124 12.80 -4.81 12.56
N ARG A 125 11.59 -5.37 12.72
CA ARG A 125 10.66 -5.59 11.62
C ARG A 125 9.32 -5.02 12.04
N PRO A 126 8.76 -4.03 11.32
CA PRO A 126 7.56 -3.33 11.77
C PRO A 126 6.39 -4.30 11.97
N LEU A 127 6.22 -5.29 11.08
CA LEU A 127 5.15 -6.28 11.18
C LEU A 127 5.70 -7.72 11.07
N SER A 128 5.07 -8.67 11.77
CA SER A 128 5.18 -10.09 11.41
C SER A 128 4.54 -10.36 10.04
N ARG A 129 4.80 -11.54 9.47
CA ARG A 129 4.21 -11.90 8.16
C ARG A 129 2.69 -11.94 8.19
N TRP A 130 2.12 -12.62 9.19
CA TRP A 130 0.68 -12.64 9.42
C TRP A 130 0.10 -11.28 9.79
N GLN A 131 0.84 -10.48 10.57
CA GLN A 131 0.42 -9.10 10.88
C GLN A 131 0.39 -8.22 9.63
N ALA A 132 1.29 -8.43 8.66
CA ALA A 132 1.27 -7.72 7.39
C ALA A 132 0.09 -8.14 6.50
N VAL A 133 -0.24 -9.44 6.45
CA VAL A 133 -1.47 -9.90 5.79
C VAL A 133 -2.71 -9.29 6.45
N GLY A 134 -2.76 -9.30 7.79
CA GLY A 134 -3.85 -8.68 8.55
C GLY A 134 -3.95 -7.18 8.37
N CYS A 135 -2.82 -6.47 8.28
CA CYS A 135 -2.76 -5.04 8.01
C CYS A 135 -3.22 -4.74 6.57
N ALA A 136 -2.82 -5.56 5.59
CA ALA A 136 -3.32 -5.47 4.23
C ALA A 136 -4.85 -5.63 4.19
N ALA A 137 -5.37 -6.63 4.89
CA ALA A 137 -6.80 -6.88 5.00
C ALA A 137 -7.55 -5.70 5.66
N PHE A 138 -7.00 -5.17 6.76
CA PHE A 138 -7.54 -4.01 7.44
C PHE A 138 -7.59 -2.76 6.54
N LEU A 139 -6.50 -2.45 5.83
CA LEU A 139 -6.46 -1.29 4.93
C LEU A 139 -7.40 -1.45 3.74
N ASN A 140 -7.50 -2.67 3.17
CA ASN A 140 -8.47 -2.99 2.13
C ASN A 140 -9.90 -2.79 2.63
N PHE A 141 -10.23 -3.38 3.78
CA PHE A 141 -11.53 -3.23 4.43
C PHE A 141 -11.87 -1.76 4.68
N LEU A 142 -10.90 -0.97 5.14
CA LEU A 142 -11.07 0.45 5.39
C LEU A 142 -11.41 1.22 4.11
N ILE A 143 -10.76 0.91 2.99
CA ILE A 143 -11.07 1.54 1.69
C ILE A 143 -12.52 1.27 1.32
N TYR A 144 -12.99 0.01 1.39
CA TYR A 144 -14.39 -0.31 1.07
C TYR A 144 -15.37 0.32 2.04
N ALA A 145 -15.04 0.38 3.33
CA ALA A 145 -15.91 0.95 4.33
C ALA A 145 -16.07 2.48 4.15
N LEU A 146 -14.99 3.19 3.81
CA LEU A 146 -14.98 4.65 3.72
C LEU A 146 -15.36 5.22 2.34
N MET A 147 -15.42 4.36 1.32
CA MET A 147 -15.70 4.77 -0.05
C MET A 147 -17.18 5.14 -0.21
N ARG A 148 -17.44 6.22 -0.96
CA ARG A 148 -18.80 6.68 -1.30
C ARG A 148 -19.00 6.55 -2.82
N PRO A 149 -19.65 5.47 -3.30
CA PRO A 149 -19.87 5.24 -4.72
C PRO A 149 -21.01 6.12 -5.23
N GLY A 150 -20.67 7.20 -5.93
CA GLY A 150 -21.65 8.03 -6.63
C GLY A 150 -22.44 8.98 -5.72
N ASP A 151 -22.29 10.28 -5.98
CA ASP A 151 -23.31 11.24 -5.58
C ASP A 151 -24.32 11.33 -6.74
N SER A 152 -25.43 10.58 -6.66
CA SER A 152 -26.66 11.04 -7.31
C SER A 152 -27.40 11.95 -6.33
N PHE A 153 -26.74 13.02 -5.88
CA PHE A 153 -27.44 14.06 -5.14
C PHE A 153 -28.31 14.81 -6.15
N GLY A 154 -29.63 14.75 -5.95
CA GLY A 154 -30.63 15.19 -6.92
C GLY A 154 -30.35 16.58 -7.53
N GLY A 155 -30.64 16.69 -8.82
CA GLY A 155 -31.03 17.96 -9.45
C GLY A 155 -29.94 18.94 -9.89
N GLY A 156 -28.63 18.64 -9.80
CA GLY A 156 -27.63 19.65 -10.18
C GLY A 156 -26.24 19.14 -10.49
N GLY A 157 -26.04 18.60 -11.70
CA GLY A 157 -24.82 18.73 -12.54
C GLY A 157 -23.42 18.41 -12.00
N ARG A 158 -23.24 17.97 -10.75
CA ARG A 158 -21.93 17.57 -10.24
C ARG A 158 -21.70 16.08 -10.48
N VAL A 159 -20.84 15.77 -11.45
CA VAL A 159 -20.31 14.43 -11.69
C VAL A 159 -19.62 13.96 -10.40
N GLY A 160 -20.10 12.86 -9.82
CA GLY A 160 -19.49 12.24 -8.65
C GLY A 160 -18.03 11.84 -8.90
N TRP A 161 -17.24 11.67 -7.84
CA TRP A 161 -15.81 11.32 -7.94
C TRP A 161 -15.57 9.99 -8.70
N PHE A 162 -16.58 9.12 -8.71
CA PHE A 162 -16.62 7.89 -9.46
C PHE A 162 -17.79 7.92 -10.45
N PRO A 163 -17.55 8.14 -11.76
CA PRO A 163 -18.61 8.24 -12.75
C PRO A 163 -19.22 6.88 -13.12
N ASP A 164 -18.46 5.79 -12.97
CA ASP A 164 -18.82 4.44 -13.39
C ASP A 164 -18.16 3.36 -12.50
N SER A 165 -18.71 2.14 -12.56
CA SER A 165 -18.22 1.00 -11.77
C SER A 165 -16.82 0.54 -12.18
N ALA A 166 -16.42 0.76 -13.44
CA ALA A 166 -15.08 0.43 -13.90
C ALA A 166 -14.01 1.36 -13.29
N THR A 167 -14.29 2.67 -13.14
CA THR A 167 -13.38 3.59 -12.42
C THR A 167 -13.25 3.24 -10.95
N VAL A 168 -14.35 2.82 -10.28
CA VAL A 168 -14.27 2.33 -8.90
C VAL A 168 -13.37 1.09 -8.81
N ALA A 169 -13.55 0.12 -9.69
CA ALA A 169 -12.71 -1.07 -9.72
C ALA A 169 -11.24 -0.74 -9.99
N LEU A 170 -10.95 0.20 -10.91
CA LEU A 170 -9.60 0.69 -11.18
C LEU A 170 -8.96 1.36 -9.96
N PHE A 171 -9.69 2.25 -9.30
CA PHE A 171 -9.25 2.93 -8.09
C PHE A 171 -8.90 1.93 -6.98
N VAL A 172 -9.78 0.96 -6.77
CA VAL A 172 -9.58 -0.10 -5.78
C VAL A 172 -8.36 -0.95 -6.11
N VAL A 173 -8.17 -1.34 -7.37
CA VAL A 173 -6.96 -2.07 -7.79
C VAL A 173 -5.70 -1.23 -7.57
N ALA A 174 -5.74 0.08 -7.84
CA ALA A 174 -4.63 1.00 -7.58
C ALA A 174 -4.25 1.02 -6.10
N MET A 175 -5.25 1.19 -5.23
CA MET A 175 -5.05 1.21 -3.78
C MET A 175 -4.54 -0.14 -3.26
N ASN A 176 -5.06 -1.25 -3.79
CA ASN A 176 -4.58 -2.59 -3.45
C ASN A 176 -3.12 -2.78 -3.86
N GLY A 177 -2.74 -2.28 -5.03
CA GLY A 177 -1.34 -2.23 -5.47
C GLY A 177 -0.44 -1.46 -4.52
N LEU A 178 -0.86 -0.26 -4.11
CA LEU A 178 -0.14 0.55 -3.15
C LEU A 178 0.01 -0.15 -1.79
N ILE A 179 -1.08 -0.74 -1.27
CA ILE A 179 -1.07 -1.50 -0.01
C ILE A 179 -0.11 -2.69 -0.11
N LEU A 180 -0.17 -3.47 -1.18
CA LEU A 180 0.72 -4.61 -1.38
C LEU A 180 2.19 -4.17 -1.45
N PHE A 181 2.48 -3.05 -2.11
CA PHE A 181 3.84 -2.51 -2.15
C PHE A 181 4.33 -2.07 -0.77
N LEU A 182 3.51 -1.32 -0.01
CA LEU A 182 3.82 -0.91 1.36
C LEU A 182 4.02 -2.12 2.28
N MET A 183 3.19 -3.16 2.18
CA MET A 183 3.36 -4.40 2.95
C MET A 183 4.60 -5.18 2.52
N GLY A 184 4.93 -5.17 1.22
CA GLY A 184 6.17 -5.75 0.72
C GLY A 184 7.40 -5.12 1.33
N MET A 185 7.43 -3.78 1.40
CA MET A 185 8.50 -3.04 2.07
C MET A 185 8.53 -3.30 3.58
N ALA A 186 7.37 -3.28 4.25
CA ALA A 186 7.26 -3.51 5.69
C ALA A 186 7.70 -4.93 6.09
N THR A 187 7.71 -5.87 5.14
CA THR A 187 8.05 -7.26 5.39
C THR A 187 9.38 -7.70 4.79
N LEU A 188 10.24 -6.76 4.38
CA LEU A 188 11.61 -7.09 3.98
C LEU A 188 12.34 -7.84 5.12
N THR A 189 13.14 -8.84 4.76
CA THR A 189 13.90 -9.65 5.71
C THR A 189 15.31 -9.10 5.88
N PRO A 190 15.77 -8.86 7.12
CA PRO A 190 17.17 -8.54 7.39
C PRO A 190 18.11 -9.61 6.82
N GLN A 191 19.28 -9.18 6.33
CA GLN A 191 20.23 -10.05 5.65
C GLN A 191 20.63 -11.29 6.47
N GLU A 192 20.84 -11.13 7.78
CA GLU A 192 21.31 -12.20 8.67
C GLU A 192 20.28 -13.30 8.82
N ARG A 193 19.01 -12.93 9.08
CA ARG A 193 17.91 -13.88 9.19
C ARG A 193 17.65 -14.62 7.88
N LEU A 194 17.77 -13.93 6.74
CA LEU A 194 17.60 -14.55 5.44
C LEU A 194 18.70 -15.59 5.14
N LYS A 195 19.95 -15.35 5.60
CA LYS A 195 21.03 -16.36 5.53
C LYS A 195 20.73 -17.57 6.40
N VAL A 196 20.27 -17.37 7.64
CA VAL A 196 19.89 -18.47 8.55
C VAL A 196 18.75 -19.29 7.96
N TRP A 197 17.70 -18.63 7.48
CA TRP A 197 16.59 -19.29 6.79
C TRP A 197 17.07 -20.10 5.59
N ARG A 198 17.96 -19.55 4.76
CA ARG A 198 18.48 -20.29 3.59
C ARG A 198 19.26 -21.55 4.00
N ARG A 199 20.06 -21.47 5.08
CA ARG A 199 20.78 -22.63 5.64
C ARG A 199 19.80 -23.70 6.13
N LYS A 200 18.82 -23.32 6.97
CA LYS A 200 17.77 -24.22 7.45
C LYS A 200 16.91 -24.80 6.32
N ARG A 201 16.73 -24.05 5.24
CA ARG A 201 15.99 -24.54 4.08
C ARG A 201 16.78 -25.59 3.30
N ALA A 202 18.10 -25.43 3.20
CA ALA A 202 18.96 -26.42 2.56
C ALA A 202 18.96 -27.77 3.30
N THR A 203 18.78 -27.75 4.62
CA THR A 203 18.65 -28.95 5.47
C THR A 203 17.20 -29.47 5.58
N GLY A 204 16.23 -28.82 4.94
CA GLY A 204 14.81 -29.21 5.01
C GLY A 204 14.07 -28.77 6.28
N GLU A 205 14.74 -28.10 7.23
CA GLU A 205 14.16 -27.67 8.51
C GLU A 205 13.26 -26.42 8.42
N SER A 206 13.29 -25.69 7.31
CA SER A 206 12.47 -24.47 7.16
C SER A 206 11.69 -24.41 5.85
N ALA A 207 10.42 -24.00 5.97
CA ALA A 207 9.48 -23.91 4.86
C ALA A 207 9.63 -22.60 4.05
N LEU A 208 8.96 -22.55 2.89
CA LEU A 208 8.82 -21.34 2.07
C LEU A 208 8.04 -20.23 2.78
N PHE A 209 7.02 -20.60 3.56
CA PHE A 209 6.19 -19.71 4.37
C PHE A 209 6.76 -19.49 5.77
N ALA A 210 8.08 -19.63 5.96
CA ALA A 210 8.68 -19.26 7.24
C ALA A 210 8.64 -17.73 7.44
N ASP A 211 8.55 -17.29 8.69
CA ASP A 211 8.62 -15.86 9.04
C ASP A 211 9.90 -15.18 8.52
N ASP A 212 10.99 -15.95 8.45
CA ASP A 212 12.33 -15.52 8.03
C ASP A 212 12.60 -15.74 6.55
N GLY A 213 11.60 -16.22 5.82
CA GLY A 213 11.68 -16.42 4.39
C GLY A 213 11.64 -15.13 3.59
N LEU A 214 11.59 -15.30 2.26
CA LEU A 214 11.39 -14.21 1.32
C LEU A 214 9.99 -13.61 1.47
N PRO A 215 9.80 -12.33 1.12
CA PRO A 215 8.51 -11.64 1.27
C PRO A 215 7.44 -12.05 0.25
N TRP A 216 7.84 -12.52 -0.94
CA TRP A 216 6.90 -12.75 -2.04
C TRP A 216 5.75 -13.74 -1.78
N PRO A 217 5.90 -14.86 -1.04
CA PRO A 217 4.78 -15.78 -0.80
C PRO A 217 3.67 -15.12 0.02
N TRP A 218 4.07 -14.24 0.96
CA TRP A 218 3.17 -13.48 1.81
C TRP A 218 2.47 -12.34 1.07
N LEU A 219 3.14 -11.76 0.06
CA LEU A 219 2.50 -10.85 -0.88
C LEU A 219 1.42 -11.56 -1.70
N GLY A 220 1.66 -12.79 -2.14
CA GLY A 220 0.66 -13.61 -2.80
C GLY A 220 -0.58 -13.84 -1.93
N ILE A 221 -0.40 -14.23 -0.67
CA ILE A 221 -1.51 -14.39 0.28
C ILE A 221 -2.26 -13.06 0.48
N SER A 222 -1.52 -11.95 0.66
CA SER A 222 -2.10 -10.63 0.85
C SER A 222 -2.92 -10.19 -0.38
N ALA A 223 -2.47 -10.53 -1.59
CA ALA A 223 -3.19 -10.23 -2.81
C ALA A 223 -4.47 -11.07 -2.97
N VAL A 224 -4.45 -12.34 -2.57
CA VAL A 224 -5.66 -13.17 -2.52
C VAL A 224 -6.69 -12.58 -1.56
N VAL A 225 -6.25 -12.15 -0.38
CA VAL A 225 -7.13 -11.50 0.61
C VAL A 225 -7.67 -10.16 0.08
N ALA A 226 -6.81 -9.33 -0.52
CA ALA A 226 -7.20 -8.06 -1.13
C ALA A 226 -8.23 -8.26 -2.25
N TYR A 227 -8.02 -9.28 -3.11
CA TYR A 227 -8.98 -9.66 -4.13
C TYR A 227 -10.31 -10.13 -3.53
N GLY A 228 -10.28 -10.99 -2.51
CA GLY A 228 -11.49 -11.45 -1.82
C GLY A 228 -12.30 -10.29 -1.22
N LEU A 229 -11.63 -9.34 -0.57
CA LEU A 229 -12.26 -8.14 -0.03
C LEU A 229 -12.77 -7.22 -1.15
N MET A 230 -12.10 -7.15 -2.29
CA MET A 230 -12.58 -6.45 -3.48
C MET A 230 -13.87 -7.03 -4.02
N VAL A 231 -13.91 -8.35 -4.22
CA VAL A 231 -15.12 -9.04 -4.68
C VAL A 231 -16.24 -8.80 -3.68
N TRP A 232 -15.97 -8.92 -2.38
CA TRP A 232 -16.96 -8.68 -1.33
C TRP A 232 -17.47 -7.23 -1.33
N GLY A 233 -16.59 -6.24 -1.35
CA GLY A 233 -16.95 -4.82 -1.36
C GLY A 233 -17.73 -4.41 -2.60
N LEU A 234 -17.34 -4.91 -3.77
CA LEU A 234 -18.07 -4.70 -5.02
C LEU A 234 -19.47 -5.35 -4.97
N LEU A 235 -19.58 -6.59 -4.47
CA LEU A 235 -20.88 -7.27 -4.32
C LEU A 235 -21.80 -6.55 -3.32
N ALA A 236 -21.27 -6.01 -2.23
CA ALA A 236 -22.03 -5.22 -1.27
C ALA A 236 -22.70 -4.00 -1.91
N TRP A 237 -22.11 -3.49 -3.00
CA TRP A 237 -22.56 -2.28 -3.71
C TRP A 237 -23.28 -2.58 -5.02
N LYS A 238 -23.62 -3.84 -5.28
CA LYS A 238 -24.31 -4.28 -6.50
C LYS A 238 -25.62 -3.52 -6.76
N HIS A 239 -26.31 -3.10 -5.70
CA HIS A 239 -27.56 -2.34 -5.81
C HIS A 239 -27.35 -0.86 -6.16
N THR A 240 -26.19 -0.28 -5.80
CA THR A 240 -25.86 1.12 -6.05
C THR A 240 -25.04 1.31 -7.33
N LEU A 241 -24.25 0.31 -7.71
CA LEU A 241 -23.44 0.27 -8.92
C LEU A 241 -23.67 -1.06 -9.64
N PRO A 242 -24.35 -1.09 -10.80
CA PRO A 242 -24.49 -2.32 -11.56
C PRO A 242 -23.11 -2.80 -12.03
N LEU A 243 -22.75 -4.02 -11.61
CA LEU A 243 -21.48 -4.64 -11.94
C LEU A 243 -21.67 -5.65 -13.06
N GLU A 244 -20.99 -5.42 -14.17
CA GLU A 244 -20.86 -6.41 -15.23
C GLU A 244 -19.82 -7.46 -14.84
N MET A 245 -20.09 -8.74 -15.08
CA MET A 245 -19.16 -9.84 -14.76
C MET A 245 -17.76 -9.66 -15.38
N GLY A 246 -17.70 -9.00 -16.56
CA GLY A 246 -16.45 -8.66 -17.23
C GLY A 246 -15.56 -7.69 -16.44
N THR A 247 -16.14 -6.81 -15.61
CA THR A 247 -15.36 -5.88 -14.77
C THR A 247 -14.61 -6.60 -13.66
N LEU A 248 -15.22 -7.64 -13.06
CA LEU A 248 -14.60 -8.44 -12.00
C LEU A 248 -13.42 -9.26 -12.54
N GLN A 249 -13.63 -9.90 -13.71
CA GLN A 249 -12.58 -10.65 -14.40
C GLN A 249 -11.41 -9.75 -14.82
N GLY A 250 -11.71 -8.57 -15.37
CA GLY A 250 -10.71 -7.56 -15.70
C GLY A 250 -9.95 -7.09 -14.46
N ALA A 251 -10.63 -6.84 -13.35
CA ALA A 251 -10.01 -6.44 -12.09
C ALA A 251 -9.07 -7.52 -11.52
N ALA A 252 -9.40 -8.81 -11.69
CA ALA A 252 -8.53 -9.91 -11.29
C ALA A 252 -7.20 -9.91 -12.07
N ILE A 253 -7.25 -9.78 -13.41
CA ILE A 253 -6.04 -9.69 -14.24
C ILE A 253 -5.24 -8.43 -13.90
N ARG A 254 -5.92 -7.30 -13.74
CA ARG A 254 -5.30 -6.02 -13.35
C ARG A 254 -4.55 -6.15 -12.02
N LEU A 255 -5.17 -6.78 -11.02
CA LEU A 255 -4.53 -7.03 -9.73
C LEU A 255 -3.36 -8.01 -9.86
N LEU A 256 -3.47 -9.04 -10.70
CA LEU A 256 -2.37 -9.97 -10.97
C LEU A 256 -1.17 -9.25 -11.60
N LEU A 257 -1.41 -8.39 -12.60
CA LEU A 257 -0.37 -7.55 -13.21
C LEU A 257 0.33 -6.70 -12.16
N VAL A 258 -0.45 -5.98 -11.36
CA VAL A 258 0.08 -5.17 -10.24
C VAL A 258 0.89 -6.02 -9.27
N LEU A 259 0.40 -7.20 -8.88
CA LEU A 259 1.10 -8.10 -7.97
C LEU A 259 2.45 -8.55 -8.54
N VAL A 260 2.54 -8.86 -9.83
CA VAL A 260 3.79 -9.25 -10.48
C VAL A 260 4.81 -8.10 -10.41
N PHE A 261 4.41 -6.88 -10.79
CA PHE A 261 5.28 -5.71 -10.73
C PHE A 261 5.71 -5.36 -9.29
N VAL A 262 4.77 -5.39 -8.35
CA VAL A 262 5.06 -5.16 -6.92
C VAL A 262 6.02 -6.24 -6.38
N THR A 263 5.81 -7.51 -6.74
CA THR A 263 6.68 -8.61 -6.32
C THR A 263 8.09 -8.44 -6.84
N ARG A 264 8.24 -8.06 -8.12
CA ARG A 264 9.54 -7.72 -8.72
C ARG A 264 10.23 -6.60 -7.93
N ASP A 265 9.53 -5.51 -7.67
CA ASP A 265 10.11 -4.34 -6.99
C ASP A 265 10.52 -4.66 -5.55
N VAL A 266 9.70 -5.41 -4.82
CA VAL A 266 10.01 -5.84 -3.45
C VAL A 266 11.19 -6.82 -3.44
N LEU A 267 11.28 -7.74 -4.41
CA LEU A 267 12.44 -8.64 -4.54
C LEU A 267 13.71 -7.88 -4.94
N PHE A 268 13.59 -6.85 -5.77
CA PHE A 268 14.71 -5.96 -6.08
C PHE A 268 15.23 -5.25 -4.82
N LEU A 269 14.33 -4.67 -4.03
CA LEU A 269 14.69 -4.05 -2.74
C LEU A 269 15.32 -5.07 -1.78
N GLN A 270 14.77 -6.28 -1.71
CA GLN A 270 15.34 -7.38 -0.93
C GLN A 270 16.75 -7.75 -1.41
N TRP A 271 17.00 -7.75 -2.73
CA TRP A 271 18.32 -7.98 -3.30
C TRP A 271 19.28 -6.84 -2.97
N CYS A 272 18.85 -5.58 -3.08
CA CYS A 272 19.65 -4.42 -2.67
C CYS A 272 20.06 -4.52 -1.19
N MET A 273 19.19 -4.99 -0.30
CA MET A 273 19.54 -5.23 1.11
C MET A 273 20.63 -6.29 1.31
N LEU A 274 20.85 -7.20 0.35
CA LEU A 274 21.95 -8.18 0.41
C LEU A 274 23.26 -7.63 -0.14
N THR A 275 23.22 -6.50 -0.84
CA THR A 275 24.43 -5.83 -1.34
C THR A 275 25.04 -4.94 -0.24
N ARG A 276 26.38 -4.80 -0.24
CA ARG A 276 27.11 -3.97 0.73
C ARG A 276 26.98 -2.46 0.43
N LEU A 277 25.77 -1.99 0.17
CA LEU A 277 25.50 -0.57 -0.06
C LEU A 277 25.23 0.13 1.26
N ARG A 278 25.81 1.31 1.47
CA ARG A 278 25.39 2.23 2.55
C ARG A 278 23.95 2.66 2.27
N GLN A 279 23.03 2.42 3.20
CA GLN A 279 21.58 2.67 3.10
C GLN A 279 20.93 1.98 1.88
N PRO A 280 20.83 0.64 1.88
CA PRO A 280 20.44 -0.14 0.71
C PRO A 280 18.99 0.10 0.25
N ILE A 281 18.06 0.36 1.18
CA ILE A 281 16.64 0.57 0.87
C ILE A 281 16.45 1.91 0.13
N VAL A 282 17.02 3.00 0.65
CA VAL A 282 16.89 4.34 0.04
C VAL A 282 17.46 4.31 -1.39
N LYS A 283 18.65 3.74 -1.57
CA LYS A 283 19.25 3.58 -2.90
C LYS A 283 18.43 2.68 -3.80
N GLY A 284 17.90 1.58 -3.27
CA GLY A 284 17.00 0.68 -4.01
C GLY A 284 15.76 1.41 -4.52
N VAL A 285 15.12 2.23 -3.68
CA VAL A 285 13.97 3.06 -4.08
C VAL A 285 14.35 4.09 -5.14
N LEU A 286 15.51 4.74 -5.01
CA LEU A 286 16.03 5.66 -6.04
C LEU A 286 16.30 4.95 -7.38
N PHE A 287 16.85 3.73 -7.36
CA PHE A 287 17.06 2.94 -8.57
C PHE A 287 15.73 2.51 -9.20
N LEU A 288 14.71 2.18 -8.41
CA LEU A 288 13.36 1.96 -8.92
C LEU A 288 12.78 3.23 -9.55
N GLY A 289 12.97 4.39 -8.92
CA GLY A 289 12.57 5.68 -9.49
C GLY A 289 13.27 5.96 -10.82
N LEU A 290 14.58 5.70 -10.90
CA LEU A 290 15.35 5.82 -12.13
C LEU A 290 14.85 4.84 -13.20
N TYR A 291 14.52 3.60 -12.83
CA TYR A 291 13.95 2.60 -13.73
C TYR A 291 12.62 3.09 -14.33
N TYR A 292 11.69 3.57 -13.50
CA TYR A 292 10.40 4.08 -13.98
C TYR A 292 10.55 5.36 -14.81
N THR A 293 11.53 6.21 -14.48
CA THR A 293 11.86 7.40 -15.29
C THR A 293 12.41 6.99 -16.67
N ALA A 294 13.35 6.05 -16.70
CA ALA A 294 13.91 5.51 -17.94
C ALA A 294 12.84 4.82 -18.79
N ALA A 295 11.95 4.04 -18.17
CA ALA A 295 10.80 3.45 -18.84
C ALA A 295 9.90 4.53 -19.46
N GLY A 296 9.64 5.62 -18.74
CA GLY A 296 8.90 6.78 -19.26
C GLY A 296 9.58 7.43 -20.47
N VAL A 297 10.91 7.60 -20.44
CA VAL A 297 11.68 8.12 -21.58
C VAL A 297 11.60 7.18 -22.79
N LEU A 298 11.76 5.87 -22.58
CA LEU A 298 11.63 4.88 -23.66
C LEU A 298 10.22 4.85 -24.25
N THR A 299 9.19 4.96 -23.42
CA THR A 299 7.80 5.11 -23.87
C THR A 299 7.60 6.40 -24.66
N GLY A 300 8.17 7.51 -24.21
CA GLY A 300 8.13 8.79 -24.94
C GLY A 300 8.81 8.71 -26.31
N LEU A 301 9.99 8.09 -26.39
CA LEU A 301 10.68 7.85 -27.66
C LEU A 301 9.88 6.94 -28.60
N ALA A 302 9.26 5.89 -28.05
CA ALA A 302 8.37 5.02 -28.83
C ALA A 302 7.10 5.75 -29.31
N ALA A 303 6.60 6.74 -28.54
CA ALA A 303 5.46 7.55 -28.95
C ALA A 303 5.77 8.47 -30.14
N VAL A 304 7.03 8.90 -30.30
CA VAL A 304 7.45 9.65 -31.49
C VAL A 304 7.38 8.78 -32.76
N SER A 305 7.61 7.46 -32.65
CA SER A 305 7.53 6.57 -33.81
C SER A 305 6.11 6.09 -34.11
N SER A 306 5.36 5.65 -33.09
CA SER A 306 3.92 5.34 -33.23
C SER A 306 3.25 5.19 -31.87
N GLU A 307 1.94 5.49 -31.82
CA GLU A 307 1.12 5.25 -30.62
C GLU A 307 1.09 3.77 -30.23
N ALA A 308 1.05 2.87 -31.23
CA ALA A 308 1.10 1.43 -30.99
C ALA A 308 2.41 1.01 -30.30
N ALA A 309 3.57 1.48 -30.79
CA ALA A 309 4.86 1.19 -30.16
C ALA A 309 4.95 1.74 -28.73
N ALA A 310 4.38 2.92 -28.47
CA ALA A 310 4.31 3.48 -27.12
C ALA A 310 3.49 2.61 -26.17
N ARG A 311 2.29 2.18 -26.60
CA ARG A 311 1.42 1.28 -25.81
C ARG A 311 2.13 -0.05 -25.53
N TRP A 312 2.84 -0.61 -26.52
CA TRP A 312 3.65 -1.81 -26.35
C TRP A 312 4.77 -1.62 -25.32
N MET A 313 5.56 -0.54 -25.44
CA MET A 313 6.66 -0.25 -24.53
C MET A 313 6.18 -0.02 -23.10
N MET A 314 5.08 0.72 -22.95
CA MET A 314 4.46 0.99 -21.66
C MET A 314 3.92 -0.30 -21.01
N ALA A 315 3.29 -1.20 -21.79
CA ALA A 315 2.81 -2.50 -21.32
C ALA A 315 3.92 -3.45 -20.85
N LEU A 316 5.08 -3.40 -21.53
CA LEU A 316 6.22 -4.26 -21.21
C LEU A 316 6.94 -3.81 -19.93
N LEU A 317 7.12 -2.50 -19.76
CA LEU A 317 8.01 -1.94 -18.73
C LEU A 317 7.29 -1.44 -17.48
N THR A 318 5.99 -1.16 -17.56
CA THR A 318 5.26 -0.52 -16.45
C THR A 318 3.91 -1.17 -16.20
N PRO A 319 3.39 -1.10 -14.96
CA PRO A 319 2.02 -1.56 -14.67
C PRO A 319 0.95 -0.56 -15.16
N VAL A 320 1.30 0.51 -15.88
CA VAL A 320 0.38 1.62 -16.21
C VAL A 320 -0.79 1.16 -17.10
N MET A 321 -0.58 0.14 -17.94
CA MET A 321 -1.64 -0.45 -18.77
C MET A 321 -2.82 -1.03 -17.97
N VAL A 322 -2.63 -1.26 -16.68
CA VAL A 322 -3.71 -1.65 -15.77
C VAL A 322 -4.79 -0.57 -15.70
N PHE A 323 -4.42 0.69 -15.89
CA PHE A 323 -5.31 1.86 -15.82
C PHE A 323 -5.92 2.24 -17.17
N ASP A 324 -5.70 1.44 -18.22
CA ASP A 324 -6.34 1.67 -19.50
C ASP A 324 -7.85 1.38 -19.41
N THR A 325 -8.63 2.42 -19.64
CA THR A 325 -10.10 2.42 -19.63
C THR A 325 -10.69 1.74 -20.87
N GLU A 326 -9.92 1.57 -21.94
CA GLU A 326 -10.37 0.95 -23.19
C GLU A 326 -10.50 -0.58 -23.06
N VAL A 327 -9.88 -1.19 -22.04
CA VAL A 327 -9.88 -2.65 -21.85
C VAL A 327 -11.17 -3.14 -21.19
N LYS A 328 -11.93 -3.99 -21.91
CA LYS A 328 -13.12 -4.68 -21.41
C LYS A 328 -12.86 -6.18 -21.23
N GLY A 329 -13.07 -6.70 -20.00
CA GLY A 329 -12.96 -8.13 -19.71
C GLY A 329 -11.51 -8.66 -19.76
N LEU A 330 -11.33 -9.82 -20.40
CA LEU A 330 -10.03 -10.51 -20.55
C LEU A 330 -9.23 -10.02 -21.78
N ALA A 331 -9.81 -9.12 -22.59
CA ALA A 331 -9.23 -8.68 -23.85
C ALA A 331 -8.17 -7.58 -23.65
N PHE A 332 -7.12 -7.91 -22.89
CA PHE A 332 -5.93 -7.06 -22.81
C PHE A 332 -5.12 -7.14 -24.11
N PRO A 333 -4.46 -6.04 -24.53
CA PRO A 333 -3.51 -6.09 -25.63
C PRO A 333 -2.46 -7.18 -25.41
N ALA A 334 -2.07 -7.91 -26.46
CA ALA A 334 -1.08 -9.00 -26.38
C ALA A 334 0.23 -8.55 -25.70
N ALA A 335 0.59 -7.28 -25.86
CA ALA A 335 1.70 -6.62 -25.18
C ALA A 335 1.68 -6.77 -23.65
N THR A 336 0.49 -6.74 -23.04
CA THR A 336 0.30 -6.85 -21.59
C THR A 336 0.67 -8.23 -21.08
N TYR A 337 0.27 -9.28 -21.82
CA TYR A 337 0.63 -10.66 -21.50
C TYR A 337 2.12 -10.91 -21.72
N ALA A 338 2.70 -10.35 -22.81
CA ALA A 338 4.14 -10.41 -23.06
C ALA A 338 4.93 -9.71 -21.92
N GLY A 339 4.46 -8.55 -21.47
CA GLY A 339 5.00 -7.83 -20.32
C GLY A 339 4.94 -8.66 -19.04
N LEU A 340 3.80 -9.29 -18.75
CA LEU A 340 3.65 -10.16 -17.59
C LEU A 340 4.67 -11.31 -17.61
N VAL A 341 4.81 -12.01 -18.75
CA VAL A 341 5.79 -13.10 -18.90
C VAL A 341 7.21 -12.60 -18.71
N LEU A 342 7.55 -11.44 -19.29
CA LEU A 342 8.86 -10.82 -19.12
C LEU A 342 9.15 -10.53 -17.65
N GLN A 343 8.21 -9.90 -16.93
CA GLN A 343 8.40 -9.57 -15.51
C GLN A 343 8.48 -10.82 -14.63
N MET A 344 7.75 -11.89 -14.96
CA MET A 344 7.91 -13.20 -14.29
C MET A 344 9.31 -13.78 -14.51
N GLY A 345 9.88 -13.64 -15.72
CA GLY A 345 11.27 -13.99 -15.99
C GLY A 345 12.27 -13.19 -15.15
N VAL A 346 12.04 -11.87 -15.02
CA VAL A 346 12.87 -10.98 -14.16
C VAL A 346 12.77 -11.39 -12.68
N ILE A 347 11.57 -11.74 -12.19
CA ILE A 347 11.38 -12.27 -10.84
C ILE A 347 12.19 -13.56 -10.65
N GLY A 348 12.13 -14.49 -11.61
CA GLY A 348 12.93 -15.71 -11.59
C GLY A 348 14.43 -15.42 -11.50
N ALA A 349 14.93 -14.51 -12.35
CA ALA A 349 16.32 -14.06 -12.33
C ALA A 349 16.71 -13.41 -10.98
N MET A 350 15.83 -12.60 -10.38
CA MET A 350 16.05 -12.01 -9.06
C MET A 350 16.12 -13.06 -7.95
N LEU A 351 15.26 -14.08 -7.98
CA LEU A 351 15.29 -15.18 -7.02
C LEU A 351 16.61 -15.97 -7.12
N VAL A 352 17.11 -16.21 -8.34
CA VAL A 352 18.43 -16.84 -8.58
C VAL A 352 19.56 -15.93 -8.08
N ALA A 353 19.49 -14.63 -8.36
CA ALA A 353 20.48 -13.65 -7.90
C ALA A 353 20.53 -13.53 -6.37
N ILE A 354 19.38 -13.54 -5.70
CA ILE A 354 19.28 -13.59 -4.24
C ILE A 354 19.86 -14.92 -3.72
N GLY A 355 19.47 -16.04 -4.32
CA GLY A 355 19.95 -17.38 -3.95
C GLY A 355 21.47 -17.50 -4.01
N SER A 356 22.08 -17.09 -5.12
CA SER A 356 23.53 -17.12 -5.32
C SER A 356 24.28 -16.24 -4.32
N ARG A 357 23.77 -15.05 -3.99
CA ARG A 357 24.38 -14.17 -2.97
C ARG A 357 24.31 -14.75 -1.56
N LEU A 358 23.22 -15.45 -1.24
CA LEU A 358 23.08 -16.13 0.06
C LEU A 358 24.05 -17.32 0.20
N GLN A 359 24.51 -17.91 -0.91
CA GLN A 359 25.44 -19.04 -0.93
C GLN A 359 26.93 -18.67 -0.83
N ARG A 360 27.33 -17.45 -1.24
CA ARG A 360 28.75 -17.03 -1.24
C ARG A 360 29.52 -17.21 0.08
N PRO A 361 28.95 -17.02 1.29
CA PRO A 361 29.67 -17.31 2.53
C PRO A 361 29.72 -18.81 2.90
N MET A 362 28.97 -19.68 2.23
CA MET A 362 28.99 -21.14 2.50
C MET A 362 30.14 -21.85 1.76
N GLN A 363 30.50 -21.35 0.57
CA GLN A 363 31.57 -21.96 -0.24
C GLN A 363 32.98 -21.62 0.28
N ALA A 364 33.16 -20.45 0.92
CA ALA A 364 34.46 -20.06 1.48
C ALA A 364 34.82 -20.81 2.78
N GLY A 365 33.86 -21.43 3.47
CA GLY A 365 34.07 -22.22 4.69
C GLY A 365 34.13 -23.74 4.47
N ALA A 366 33.82 -24.22 3.26
CA ALA A 366 33.95 -25.63 2.88
C ALA A 366 35.26 -25.92 2.10
N ALA A 367 36.07 -24.88 1.87
CA ALA A 367 37.36 -24.93 1.21
C ALA A 367 38.52 -24.57 2.17
N ALA A 368 38.28 -24.64 3.48
CA ALA A 368 39.27 -24.40 4.53
C ALA A 368 39.48 -25.67 5.35
#